data_AF-W1XWU3-F1
#
_entry.id   AF-W1XWU3-F1
#
_cell.length_a   1.000
_cell.length_b   1.000
_cell.length_c   1.000
_cell.angle_alpha   90.00
_cell.angle_beta   90.00
_cell.angle_gamma   90.00
#
_symmetry.space_group_name_H-M   'P 1'
#
loop_
_entity.id
_entity.type
_entity.pdbx_description
1 polymer ?
#
loop_
_entity_poly.entity_id
_entity_poly.type
_entity_poly.pdbx_seq_one_letter_code
_entity_poly.pdbx_strand_id
1 'polypeptide(L)' 'MAKTIYIAGLGLIGASMALGIKRDHPDYEILGYNRSQASRDIALERGMIDRATDDFASFAPLAD' A
#
# COMPACT_ATOMS: atom_id res chain seq x y z
N MET A 1 -11.24 -9.80 11.58
CA MET A 1 -9.80 -10.07 11.65
C MET A 1 -9.13 -9.03 10.78
N ALA A 2 -8.07 -8.40 11.28
CA ALA A 2 -7.25 -7.52 10.45
C ALA A 2 -6.63 -8.33 9.31
N LYS A 3 -6.48 -7.71 8.14
CA LYS A 3 -5.80 -8.28 6.98
C LYS A 3 -4.63 -7.39 6.55
N THR A 4 -3.66 -8.00 5.88
CA THR A 4 -2.55 -7.32 5.23
C THR A 4 -2.75 -7.35 3.72
N ILE A 5 -2.98 -6.18 3.12
CA ILE A 5 -3.19 -6.02 1.68
C ILE A 5 -1.91 -5.49 1.03
N TYR A 6 -1.42 -6.17 0.00
CA TYR A 6 -0.27 -5.70 -0.78
C TYR A 6 -0.68 -5.10 -2.12
N ILE A 7 -0.40 -3.81 -2.31
CA ILE A 7 -0.66 -3.08 -3.55
C ILE A 7 0.66 -2.83 -4.29
N ALA A 8 0.83 -3.53 -5.42
CA ALA A 8 1.96 -3.34 -6.31
C ALA A 8 1.65 -2.32 -7.41
N GLY A 9 2.10 -1.08 -7.19
CA GLY A 9 1.88 0.08 -8.05
C GLY A 9 1.06 1.16 -7.34
N LEU A 10 1.69 2.29 -7.04
CA LEU A 10 1.10 3.40 -6.26
C LEU A 10 0.73 4.60 -7.14
N GLY A 11 0.32 4.33 -8.38
CA GLY A 11 -0.27 5.34 -9.27
C GLY A 11 -1.73 5.62 -8.93
N LEU A 12 -2.44 6.28 -9.84
CA LEU A 12 -3.85 6.66 -9.65
C LEU A 12 -4.72 5.50 -9.13
N ILE A 13 -4.69 4.35 -9.81
CA ILE A 13 -5.55 3.22 -9.47
C ILE A 13 -5.18 2.58 -8.13
N GLY A 14 -3.90 2.23 -7.93
CA GLY A 14 -3.46 1.58 -6.70
C GLY A 14 -3.70 2.44 -5.46
N ALA A 15 -3.40 3.74 -5.55
CA ALA A 15 -3.65 4.67 -4.45
C ALA A 15 -5.15 4.87 -4.17
N SER A 16 -5.99 4.96 -5.20
CA SER A 16 -7.45 5.06 -5.02
C SER A 16 -8.03 3.80 -4.37
N MET A 17 -7.53 2.61 -4.73
CA MET A 17 -7.93 1.36 -4.06
C MET A 17 -7.50 1.36 -2.59
N ALA A 18 -6.26 1.78 -2.29
CA ALA A 18 -5.74 1.83 -0.93
C ALA A 18 -6.62 2.71 -0.01
N LEU A 19 -6.99 3.91 -0.50
CA LEU A 19 -7.90 4.82 0.21
C LEU A 19 -9.30 4.24 0.38
N GLY A 20 -9.83 3.56 -0.64
CA GLY A 20 -11.12 2.88 -0.57
C GLY A 20 -11.13 1.78 0.49
N ILE A 21 -10.06 0.97 0.56
CA ILE A 21 -9.91 -0.08 1.56
C ILE A 21 -9.82 0.52 2.96
N LYS A 22 -8.94 1.52 3.20
CA LYS A 22 -8.81 2.14 4.53
C LYS A 22 -10.10 2.81 5.02
N ARG A 23 -10.91 3.36 4.10
CA ARG A 23 -12.21 3.97 4.46
C ARG A 23 -13.15 2.96 5.11
N ASP A 24 -13.24 1.75 4.54
CA ASP A 24 -14.21 0.74 4.97
C ASP A 24 -13.60 -0.31 5.94
N HIS A 25 -12.26 -0.40 5.97
CA HIS A 25 -11.45 -1.31 6.79
C HIS A 25 -10.23 -0.58 7.41
N PRO A 26 -10.46 0.33 8.38
CA PRO A 26 -9.39 1.15 8.96
C PRO A 26 -8.35 0.35 9.77
N ASP A 27 -8.69 -0.88 10.16
CA ASP A 27 -7.81 -1.81 10.89
C ASP A 27 -6.91 -2.66 9.98
N TYR A 28 -7.05 -2.56 8.65
CA TYR A 28 -6.23 -3.31 7.71
C TYR A 28 -4.88 -2.62 7.48
N GLU A 29 -3.82 -3.41 7.39
CA GLU A 29 -2.50 -2.93 7.00
C GLU A 29 -2.39 -2.95 5.47
N ILE A 30 -1.93 -1.83 4.89
CA ILE A 30 -1.67 -1.72 3.46
C ILE A 30 -0.16 -1.60 3.24
N LEU A 31 0.40 -2.62 2.59
CA LEU A 31 1.77 -2.64 2.11
C LEU A 31 1.79 -2.14 0.66
N GLY A 32 2.70 -1.22 0.33
CA GLY A 32 2.80 -0.62 -1.00
C GLY A 32 4.13 -0.92 -1.68
N TYR A 33 4.10 -1.32 -2.95
CA TYR A 33 5.28 -1.35 -3.81
C TYR A 33 5.20 -0.30 -4.90
N ASN A 34 6.31 0.41 -5.13
CA ASN A 34 6.48 1.22 -6.33
C ASN A 34 7.96 1.49 -6.62
N ARG A 35 8.34 1.52 -7.90
CA ARG A 35 9.74 1.76 -8.32
C ARG A 35 10.23 3.18 -7.98
N SER A 36 9.35 4.17 -8.05
CA SER A 36 9.70 5.57 -7.78
C SER A 36 9.64 5.85 -6.28
N GLN A 37 10.75 6.34 -5.71
CA GLN A 37 10.82 6.85 -4.34
C GLN A 37 9.74 7.91 -4.10
N ALA A 38 9.61 8.90 -4.99
CA ALA A 38 8.65 9.99 -4.84
C ALA A 38 7.19 9.49 -4.72
N SER A 39 6.82 8.44 -5.47
CA SER A 39 5.48 7.87 -5.35
C SER A 39 5.28 7.12 -4.02
N ARG A 40 6.32 6.46 -3.50
CA ARG A 40 6.28 5.81 -2.17
C ARG A 40 6.12 6.85 -1.07
N ASP A 41 6.89 7.94 -1.13
CA ASP A 41 6.85 9.02 -0.15
C ASP A 41 5.48 9.68 -0.13
N ILE A 42 4.93 10.05 -1.29
CA ILE A 42 3.58 10.64 -1.39
C ILE A 42 2.52 9.69 -0.80
N ALA A 43 2.62 8.39 -1.06
CA ALA A 43 1.65 7.42 -0.57
C ALA A 43 1.72 7.26 0.96
N LEU A 44 2.92 7.28 1.53
CA LEU A 44 3.15 7.24 2.98
C LEU A 44 2.68 8.54 3.65
N GLU A 45 3.13 9.70 3.16
CA GLU A 45 2.80 11.02 3.71
C GLU A 45 1.29 11.29 3.73
N ARG A 46 0.57 10.78 2.72
CA ARG A 46 -0.89 10.92 2.63
C ARG A 46 -1.66 9.81 3.34
N GLY A 47 -0.99 8.90 4.03
CA GLY A 47 -1.61 7.78 4.74
C GLY A 47 -2.37 6.81 3.84
N MET A 48 -2.02 6.74 2.55
CA MET A 48 -2.64 5.79 1.61
C MET A 48 -2.19 4.36 1.92
N ILE A 49 -0.94 4.20 2.34
CA ILE A 49 -0.32 2.93 2.71
C ILE A 49 0.39 3.07 4.06
N ASP A 50 0.65 1.96 4.74
CA ASP A 50 1.32 1.94 6.04
C ASP A 50 2.83 1.71 5.91
N ARG A 51 3.24 0.92 4.92
CA ARG A 51 4.65 0.61 4.64
C ARG A 51 4.91 0.56 3.14
N ALA A 52 6.10 0.95 2.72
CA ALA A 52 6.50 0.96 1.32
C ALA A 52 7.78 0.18 1.05
N THR A 53 7.90 -0.38 -0.16
CA THR A 53 9.09 -1.07 -0.67
C THR A 53 9.29 -0.81 -2.16
N ASP A 54 10.53 -0.89 -2.64
CA ASP A 54 10.91 -0.95 -4.07
C ASP A 54 11.43 -2.34 -4.45
N ASP A 55 11.44 -3.29 -3.52
CA ASP A 55 11.59 -4.70 -3.80
C ASP A 55 10.21 -5.37 -3.89
N PHE A 56 9.82 -5.70 -5.11
CA PHE A 56 8.51 -6.31 -5.40
C PHE A 56 8.25 -7.59 -4.60
N ALA A 57 9.29 -8.39 -4.35
CA ALA A 57 9.14 -9.67 -3.68
C ALA A 57 9.00 -9.55 -2.16
N SER A 58 9.59 -8.52 -1.56
CA SER A 58 9.73 -8.39 -0.10
C SER A 58 8.41 -8.48 0.69
N PHE A 59 7.30 -7.99 0.14
CA PHE A 59 6.00 -7.98 0.82
C PHE A 59 5.02 -9.05 0.33
N ALA A 60 5.31 -9.76 -0.76
CA ALA A 60 4.42 -10.79 -1.28
C ALA A 60 4.12 -11.92 -0.27
N PRO A 61 5.08 -12.42 0.54
CA PRO A 61 4.81 -13.46 1.54
C PRO A 61 3.98 -13.00 2.75
N LEU A 62 3.78 -11.69 2.91
CA LEU A 62 3.07 -11.10 4.05
C LEU A 62 1.60 -10.83 3.75
N ALA A 63 1.21 -10.85 2.48
CA ALA A 63 -0.13 -10.49 2.03
C ALA A 63 -1.12 -11.65 2.22
N ASP A 64 -2.36 -11.31 2.62
CA ASP A 64 -3.51 -12.23 2.69
C ASP A 64 -4.21 -12.45 1.34
#